data_AF-A0A5Q0LPX4-F1
#
_entry.id   AF-A0A5Q0LPX4-F1
#
_cell.length_a   1.000
_cell.length_b   1.000
_cell.length_c   1.000
_cell.angle_alpha   90.00
_cell.angle_beta   90.00
_cell.angle_gamma   90.00
#
_symmetry.space_group_name_H-M   'P 1'
#
loop_
_entity.id
_entity.type
_entity.pdbx_description
1 polymer ?
#
loop_
_entity_poly.entity_id
_entity_poly.type
_entity_poly.pdbx_seq_one_letter_code
_entity_poly.pdbx_strand_id
1 'polypeptide(L)'
;MYLARQGANGPLVYVGVGAGERKAGGLRGRLRRYTSGKALASGLGEAVFDRALADPQWLRERVAEVECGRATRATGWGKAALLWADLHVCWSVTNSREDAVALEKRVLAIEGVDWWNRAR
;
A
#
# COMPACT_ATOMS: atom_id res chain seq x y z
N MET A 1 6.21 4.56 12.37
CA MET A 1 5.79 3.34 11.65
C MET A 1 4.29 3.46 11.36
N TYR A 2 3.79 2.85 10.29
CA TYR A 2 2.36 2.81 9.98
C TYR A 2 1.89 1.39 9.67
N LEU A 3 0.61 1.13 9.95
CA LEU A 3 -0.10 -0.09 9.58
C LEU A 3 -1.22 0.26 8.62
N ALA A 4 -1.49 -0.62 7.67
CA ALA A 4 -2.67 -0.56 6.83
C ALA A 4 -3.54 -1.79 7.08
N ARG A 5 -4.86 -1.56 7.11
CA ARG A 5 -5.89 -2.59 7.02
C ARG A 5 -6.67 -2.43 5.73
N GLN A 6 -7.19 -3.53 5.20
CA GLN A 6 -8.11 -3.50 4.06
C GLN A 6 -9.54 -3.33 4.57
N GLY A 7 -10.21 -2.27 4.15
CA GLY A 7 -11.55 -1.90 4.62
C GLY A 7 -11.58 -1.41 6.08
N ALA A 8 -12.60 -0.62 6.42
CA ALA A 8 -12.70 0.01 7.74
C ALA A 8 -12.68 -1.00 8.91
N ASN A 9 -13.17 -2.22 8.67
CA ASN A 9 -13.27 -3.31 9.64
C ASN A 9 -12.55 -4.61 9.22
N GLY A 10 -11.80 -4.61 8.11
CA GLY A 10 -11.13 -5.83 7.63
C GLY A 10 -9.74 -6.07 8.22
N PRO A 11 -8.99 -7.07 7.74
CA PRO A 11 -7.75 -7.52 8.37
C PRO A 11 -6.64 -6.46 8.27
N LEU A 12 -5.68 -6.52 9.20
CA LEU A 12 -4.38 -5.89 8.98
C LEU A 12 -3.71 -6.56 7.79
N VAL A 13 -3.09 -5.76 6.93
CA VAL A 13 -2.53 -6.26 5.68
C VAL A 13 -1.12 -5.78 5.43
N TYR A 14 -0.71 -4.63 5.95
CA TYR A 14 0.62 -4.11 5.65
C TYR A 14 1.20 -3.32 6.80
N VAL A 15 2.51 -3.39 6.98
CA VAL A 15 3.27 -2.52 7.88
C VAL A 15 4.42 -1.86 7.14
N GLY A 16 4.68 -0.60 7.47
CA GLY A 16 5.78 0.14 6.87
C GLY A 16 6.40 1.18 7.80
N VAL A 17 7.70 1.42 7.61
CA VAL A 17 8.38 2.56 8.22
C VAL A 17 8.28 3.80 7.33
N GLY A 18 7.79 4.93 7.85
CA GLY A 18 7.84 6.22 7.14
C GLY A 18 9.29 6.62 6.80
N ALA A 19 9.51 7.34 5.70
CA ALA A 19 10.81 7.97 5.49
C ALA A 19 10.99 9.07 6.55
N GLY A 20 12.20 9.27 7.08
CA GLY A 20 12.44 10.35 8.06
C GLY A 20 12.04 11.71 7.48
N GLU A 21 11.58 12.63 8.34
CA GLU A 21 11.03 13.95 7.92
C GLU A 21 11.95 14.69 6.94
N ARG A 22 13.27 14.64 7.18
CA ARG A 22 14.29 15.36 6.40
C ARG A 22 14.55 14.84 4.97
N LYS A 23 14.15 13.61 4.61
CA LYS A 23 14.48 13.01 3.29
C LYS A 23 13.30 12.88 2.33
N ALA A 24 12.05 12.90 2.81
CA ALA A 24 10.89 12.73 1.92
C ALA A 24 9.54 13.13 2.54
N GLY A 25 9.50 14.05 3.53
CA GLY A 25 8.25 14.54 4.10
C GLY A 25 7.54 13.53 5.03
N GLY A 26 8.28 12.65 5.70
CA GLY A 26 7.73 11.80 6.74
C GLY A 26 6.82 10.67 6.21
N LEU A 27 5.89 10.24 7.07
CA LEU A 27 4.79 9.35 6.69
C LEU A 27 3.90 9.98 5.61
N ARG A 28 3.56 11.27 5.74
CA ARG A 28 2.69 11.97 4.79
C ARG A 28 3.25 11.96 3.37
N GLY A 29 4.55 12.24 3.21
CA GLY A 29 5.19 12.19 1.90
C GLY A 29 5.25 10.79 1.31
N ARG A 30 5.42 9.76 2.16
CA ARG A 30 5.31 8.35 1.73
C ARG A 30 3.89 8.01 1.26
N LEU A 31 2.85 8.35 2.04
CA LEU A 31 1.46 8.12 1.67
C LEU A 31 1.08 8.87 0.38
N ARG A 32 1.55 10.11 0.22
CA ARG A 32 1.38 10.89 -1.02
C ARG A 32 1.98 10.20 -2.25
N ARG A 33 3.10 9.47 -2.08
CA ARG A 33 3.69 8.70 -3.19
C ARG A 33 2.74 7.59 -3.64
N TYR A 34 2.11 6.88 -2.71
CA TYR A 34 1.13 5.85 -3.06
C TYR A 34 -0.06 6.48 -3.80
N THR A 35 -0.70 7.51 -3.23
CA THR A 35 -1.89 8.13 -3.83
C THR A 35 -1.63 8.80 -5.20
N SER A 36 -0.37 9.05 -5.55
CA SER A 36 -0.01 9.50 -6.91
C SER A 36 -0.14 8.41 -7.99
N GLY A 37 -0.24 7.14 -7.60
CA GLY A 37 -0.23 5.98 -8.50
C GLY A 37 1.15 5.63 -9.07
N LYS A 38 2.22 6.28 -8.61
CA LYS A 38 3.60 6.06 -9.12
C LYS A 38 4.37 4.96 -8.41
N ALA A 39 3.87 4.47 -7.28
CA ALA A 39 4.56 3.47 -6.44
C ALA A 39 4.22 2.01 -6.81
N LEU A 40 3.85 1.76 -8.07
CA LEU A 40 3.34 0.47 -8.56
C LEU A 40 4.34 -0.69 -8.45
N ALA A 41 5.63 -0.39 -8.33
CA ALA A 41 6.71 -1.37 -8.24
C ALA A 41 7.53 -1.18 -6.95
N SER A 42 6.91 -0.69 -5.87
CA SER A 42 7.59 -0.63 -4.57
C SER A 42 6.65 -0.66 -3.36
N GLY A 43 6.98 -1.50 -2.38
CA GLY A 43 6.35 -1.52 -1.05
C GLY A 43 4.83 -1.70 -1.13
N LEU A 44 4.08 -0.93 -0.33
CA LEU A 44 2.61 -1.00 -0.31
C LEU A 44 1.96 -0.84 -1.69
N GLY A 45 2.50 0.02 -2.57
CA GLY A 45 1.89 0.28 -3.87
C GLY A 45 1.95 -0.93 -4.80
N GLU A 46 3.08 -1.66 -4.80
CA GLU A 46 3.22 -2.93 -5.50
C GLU A 46 2.35 -4.01 -4.87
N ALA A 47 2.39 -4.13 -3.54
CA ALA A 47 1.60 -5.13 -2.82
C ALA A 47 0.09 -5.01 -3.07
N VAL A 48 -0.41 -3.76 -3.17
CA VAL A 48 -1.79 -3.44 -3.56
C VAL A 48 -2.04 -3.78 -5.03
N PHE A 49 -1.14 -3.37 -5.92
CA PHE A 49 -1.33 -3.54 -7.35
C PHE A 49 -1.33 -5.01 -7.76
N ASP A 50 -0.41 -5.82 -7.23
CA ASP A 50 -0.36 -7.27 -7.47
C ASP A 50 -1.68 -7.96 -7.07
N ARG A 51 -2.28 -7.52 -5.96
CA ARG A 51 -3.54 -8.08 -5.46
C ARG A 51 -4.74 -7.63 -6.28
N ALA A 52 -4.78 -6.37 -6.70
CA ALA A 52 -5.80 -5.90 -7.62
C ALA A 52 -5.72 -6.65 -8.97
N LEU A 53 -4.51 -6.90 -9.49
CA LEU A 53 -4.30 -7.72 -10.68
C LEU A 53 -4.72 -9.18 -10.50
N ALA A 54 -4.63 -9.70 -9.28
CA ALA A 54 -5.08 -11.04 -8.93
C ALA A 54 -6.61 -11.15 -8.74
N ASP A 55 -7.34 -10.03 -8.68
CA ASP A 55 -8.81 -10.00 -8.62
C ASP A 55 -9.41 -10.03 -10.04
N PRO A 56 -10.07 -11.14 -10.47
CA PRO A 56 -10.62 -11.24 -11.80
C PRO A 56 -11.75 -10.24 -12.08
N GLN A 57 -12.50 -9.84 -11.06
CA GLN A 57 -13.57 -8.85 -11.23
C GLN A 57 -12.96 -7.48 -11.51
N TRP A 58 -11.99 -7.07 -10.69
CA TRP A 58 -11.29 -5.81 -10.89
C TRP A 58 -10.61 -5.74 -12.27
N LEU A 59 -9.98 -6.84 -12.72
CA LEU A 59 -9.32 -6.89 -14.02
C LEU A 59 -10.31 -6.81 -15.18
N ARG A 60 -11.47 -7.47 -15.10
CA ARG A 60 -12.53 -7.39 -16.13
C ARG A 60 -13.00 -5.95 -16.35
N GLU A 61 -13.15 -5.17 -15.29
CA GLU A 61 -13.52 -3.76 -15.42
C GLU A 61 -12.46 -2.95 -16.19
N ARG A 62 -11.17 -3.20 -15.93
CA ARG A 62 -10.07 -2.54 -16.65
C ARG A 62 -10.02 -2.94 -18.12
N VAL A 63 -10.31 -4.19 -18.44
CA VAL A 63 -10.43 -4.67 -19.82
C VAL A 63 -11.58 -3.96 -20.53
N ALA A 64 -12.77 -3.89 -19.91
CA ALA A 64 -13.92 -3.20 -20.48
C ALA A 64 -13.66 -1.69 -20.74
N GLU A 65 -12.89 -1.03 -19.85
CA GLU A 65 -12.43 0.35 -20.08
C GLU A 65 -11.56 0.47 -21.34
N VAL A 66 -10.63 -0.47 -21.55
CA VAL A 66 -9.76 -0.50 -22.74
C VAL A 66 -10.58 -0.74 -24.00
N GLU A 67 -11.49 -1.72 -23.99
CA GLU A 67 -12.36 -2.04 -25.12
C GLU A 67 -13.26 -0.86 -25.51
N CYS A 68 -13.68 -0.06 -24.54
CA CYS A 68 -14.44 1.17 -24.78
C CYS A 68 -13.60 2.39 -25.20
N GLY A 69 -12.29 2.22 -25.47
CA GLY A 69 -11.39 3.33 -25.82
C GLY A 69 -11.06 4.27 -24.66
N ARG A 70 -11.33 3.88 -23.42
CA ARG A 70 -11.03 4.65 -22.19
C ARG A 70 -9.78 4.15 -21.47
N ALA A 71 -8.84 3.55 -22.21
CA ALA A 71 -7.58 3.08 -21.65
C ALA A 71 -6.87 4.20 -20.88
N THR A 72 -6.50 3.93 -19.63
CA THR A 72 -5.78 4.89 -18.78
C THR A 72 -4.30 4.58 -18.73
N ARG A 73 -3.49 5.55 -18.30
CA ARG A 73 -2.06 5.34 -18.03
C ARG A 73 -1.87 4.35 -16.89
N ALA A 74 -0.71 3.69 -16.82
CA ALA A 74 -0.35 2.81 -15.71
C ALA A 74 -0.59 3.44 -14.32
N THR A 75 -0.26 4.72 -14.14
CA THR A 75 -0.52 5.44 -12.88
C THR A 75 -2.00 5.59 -12.55
N GLY A 76 -2.88 5.59 -13.56
CA GLY A 76 -4.33 5.51 -13.39
C GLY A 76 -4.76 4.17 -12.80
N TRP A 77 -4.23 3.06 -13.33
CA TRP A 77 -4.46 1.72 -12.77
C TRP A 77 -3.93 1.61 -11.35
N GLY A 78 -2.78 2.22 -11.05
CA GLY A 78 -2.25 2.27 -9.69
C GLY A 78 -3.15 3.01 -8.70
N LYS A 79 -3.81 4.08 -9.14
CA LYS A 79 -4.82 4.76 -8.32
C LYS A 79 -6.08 3.90 -8.17
N ALA A 80 -6.54 3.27 -9.24
CA ALA A 80 -7.69 2.37 -9.20
C ALA A 80 -7.46 1.17 -8.26
N ALA A 81 -6.25 0.61 -8.23
CA ALA A 81 -5.87 -0.45 -7.31
C ALA A 81 -5.87 0.02 -5.84
N LEU A 82 -5.43 1.26 -5.56
CA LEU A 82 -5.51 1.82 -4.21
C LEU A 82 -6.95 2.08 -3.76
N LEU A 83 -7.83 2.46 -4.68
CA LEU A 83 -9.27 2.57 -4.39
C LEU A 83 -9.89 1.21 -4.12
N TRP A 84 -9.56 0.21 -4.95
CA TRP A 84 -9.98 -1.19 -4.74
C TRP A 84 -9.54 -1.74 -3.38
N ALA A 85 -8.31 -1.40 -2.96
CA ALA A 85 -7.77 -1.90 -1.70
C ALA A 85 -8.38 -1.25 -0.46
N ASP A 86 -9.12 -0.13 -0.59
CA ASP A 86 -9.82 0.56 0.50
C ASP A 86 -9.01 0.62 1.82
N LEU A 87 -7.77 1.13 1.72
CA LEU A 87 -6.82 1.03 2.82
C LEU A 87 -7.08 2.07 3.91
N HIS A 88 -7.24 1.60 5.14
CA HIS A 88 -7.25 2.44 6.33
C HIS A 88 -5.92 2.34 7.05
N VAL A 89 -5.34 3.49 7.41
CA VAL A 89 -3.99 3.56 7.96
C VAL A 89 -4.00 4.14 9.38
N CYS A 90 -3.28 3.50 10.30
CA CYS A 90 -2.90 4.07 11.58
C CYS A 90 -1.37 4.16 11.69
N TRP A 91 -0.87 5.01 12.58
CA TRP A 91 0.57 5.19 12.73
C TRP A 91 0.98 5.47 14.17
N SER A 92 2.25 5.20 14.44
CA SER A 92 2.93 5.53 15.69
C SER A 92 4.23 6.29 15.40
N VAL A 93 4.48 7.33 16.19
CA VAL A 93 5.69 8.13 16.16
C VAL A 93 6.74 7.46 17.06
N THR A 94 7.97 7.38 16.57
CA THR A 94 9.11 6.80 17.29
C THR A 94 10.25 7.81 17.35
N ASN A 95 11.13 7.68 18.33
CA ASN A 95 12.22 8.64 18.58
C ASN A 95 13.30 8.59 17.49
N SER A 96 13.51 7.42 16.89
CA SER A 96 14.49 7.20 15.85
C SER A 96 13.95 6.35 14.70
N ARG A 97 14.73 6.26 13.62
CA ARG A 97 14.45 5.36 12.49
C ARG A 97 14.65 3.91 12.92
N GLU A 98 15.66 3.68 13.74
CA GLU A 98 16.05 2.38 14.31
C GLU A 98 14.90 1.82 15.13
N ASP A 99 14.28 2.65 15.99
CA ASP A 99 13.08 2.29 16.75
C ASP A 99 11.89 1.96 15.84
N ALA A 100 11.71 2.71 14.75
CA ALA A 100 10.63 2.45 13.80
C ALA A 100 10.80 1.09 13.12
N VAL A 101 12.03 0.73 12.74
CA VAL A 101 12.37 -0.56 12.13
C VAL A 101 12.24 -1.70 13.14
N ALA A 102 12.69 -1.50 14.37
CA ALA A 102 12.52 -2.49 15.45
C ALA A 102 11.04 -2.74 15.74
N LEU A 103 10.22 -1.68 15.75
CA LEU A 103 8.77 -1.79 15.90
C LEU A 103 8.11 -2.49 14.70
N GLU A 104 8.49 -2.17 13.46
CA GLU A 104 8.02 -2.86 12.25
C GLU A 104 8.29 -4.36 12.32
N LYS A 105 9.51 -4.77 12.70
CA LYS A 105 9.87 -6.19 12.86
C LYS A 105 9.01 -6.91 13.90
N ARG A 106 8.76 -6.26 15.05
CA ARG A 106 7.88 -6.84 16.09
C ARG A 106 6.44 -7.00 15.62
N VAL A 107 5.93 -6.07 14.82
CA VAL A 107 4.57 -6.17 14.27
C VAL A 107 4.49 -7.24 13.17
N LEU A 108 5.50 -7.35 12.30
CA LEU A 108 5.55 -8.43 11.30
C LEU A 108 5.58 -9.83 11.93
N ALA A 109 6.07 -9.95 13.17
CA ALA A 109 6.12 -11.21 13.90
C ALA A 109 4.76 -11.62 14.52
N ILE A 110 3.70 -10.80 14.39
CA ILE A 110 2.35 -11.19 14.83
C ILE A 110 1.84 -12.29 13.91
N GLU A 111 1.55 -13.46 14.49
CA GLU A 111 1.00 -14.62 13.79
C GLU A 111 -0.48 -14.41 13.41
N GLY A 112 -0.94 -15.17 12.41
CA GLY A 112 -2.33 -15.13 11.94
C GLY A 112 -2.70 -13.93 11.06
N VAL A 113 -1.73 -13.06 10.75
CA VAL A 113 -1.92 -11.95 9.81
C VAL A 113 -1.34 -12.33 8.45
N ASP A 114 -2.16 -12.24 7.40
CA ASP A 114 -1.70 -12.41 6.01
C ASP A 114 -1.05 -11.11 5.52
N TRP A 115 0.22 -10.92 5.88
CA TRP A 115 0.96 -9.72 5.52
C TRP A 115 1.19 -9.63 4.01
N TRP A 116 0.81 -8.48 3.44
CA TRP A 116 1.08 -8.08 2.07
C TRP A 116 2.50 -7.59 1.86
N ASN A 117 3.26 -7.41 2.95
CA ASN A 117 4.70 -7.21 2.89
C ASN A 117 5.34 -8.39 2.15
N ARG A 118 6.08 -8.11 1.07
CA ARG A 118 6.89 -9.16 0.45
C ARG A 118 7.95 -9.66 1.43
N ALA A 119 8.09 -10.97 1.54
CA ALA A 119 9.23 -11.57 2.20
C ALA A 119 10.50 -11.01 1.54
N ARG A 120 11.43 -10.53 2.36
CA ARG A 120 12.76 -10.11 1.89
C ARG A 120 13.66 -11.32 1.70
#